data_AF-A0A1C0B5A3-F1
#
_entry.id   AF-A0A1C0B5A3-F1
#
_cell.length_a   1.000
_cell.length_b   1.000
_cell.length_c   1.000
_cell.angle_alpha   90.00
_cell.angle_beta   90.00
_cell.angle_gamma   90.00
#
_symmetry.space_group_name_H-M   'P 1'
#
loop_
_entity.id
_entity.type
_entity.pdbx_description
1 polymer ?
#
loop_
_entity_poly.entity_id
_entity_poly.type
_entity_poly.pdbx_seq_one_letter_code
_entity_poly.pdbx_strand_id
1 'polypeptide(L)'
;MKLVNYKLQTQMENLNESSTNTHFKEYLKSILEDTNTPYFQKADYIGLSLQEIASKIEYIGTDIRELQAYKKKLQTALALAKELVADVFIKNGVDRVDGNLISSLTLQAESISTKSDVLILDENKIMGLGYVKFTPDIEAIKIALETPKGKKELEGLVSVITETTTIKPKVKVNSKKAINNTNNTQKPITIELVTNDDDTNLENVA
;
A
#
# COMPACT_ATOMS: atom_id res chain seq x y z
N MET A 1 26.40 6.08 -4.61
CA MET A 1 25.59 7.29 -4.90
C MET A 1 26.44 8.22 -5.76
N LYS A 2 26.14 8.37 -7.06
CA LYS A 2 26.89 9.32 -7.91
C LYS A 2 26.50 10.74 -7.51
N LEU A 3 27.50 11.59 -7.30
CA LEU A 3 27.36 12.98 -6.85
C LEU A 3 27.04 13.95 -8.00
N VAL A 4 26.34 13.48 -9.05
CA VAL A 4 25.95 14.35 -10.16
C VAL A 4 24.49 14.73 -9.93
N ASN A 5 24.27 15.78 -9.13
CA ASN A 5 22.94 16.36 -8.96
C ASN A 5 22.58 17.10 -10.24
N TYR A 6 21.85 16.44 -11.12
CA TYR A 6 21.25 17.12 -12.26
C TYR A 6 20.20 18.10 -11.74
N LYS A 7 20.34 19.39 -12.09
CA LYS A 7 19.37 20.43 -11.72
C LYS A 7 17.93 20.04 -12.07
N LEU A 8 17.72 19.32 -13.17
CA LEU A 8 16.43 18.76 -13.58
C LEU A 8 15.90 17.71 -12.59
N GLN A 9 16.76 16.80 -12.12
CA GLN A 9 16.38 15.79 -11.13
C GLN A 9 15.86 16.45 -9.85
N THR A 10 16.56 17.46 -9.33
CA THR A 10 16.11 18.19 -8.12
C THR A 10 14.77 18.90 -8.36
N GLN A 11 14.56 19.49 -9.53
CA GLN A 11 13.27 20.10 -9.88
C GLN A 11 12.14 19.05 -9.97
N MET A 12 12.44 17.86 -10.48
CA MET A 12 11.50 16.74 -10.55
C MET A 12 11.14 16.18 -9.16
N GLU A 13 12.11 16.09 -8.25
CA GLU A 13 11.88 15.60 -6.88
C GLU A 13 11.02 16.54 -6.02
N ASN A 14 11.03 17.84 -6.34
CA ASN A 14 10.24 18.85 -5.63
C ASN A 14 8.85 19.09 -6.26
N LEU A 15 8.47 18.31 -7.28
CA LEU A 15 7.12 18.39 -7.84
C LEU A 15 6.09 17.99 -6.80
N ASN A 16 5.01 18.75 -6.73
CA ASN A 16 3.90 18.48 -5.83
C ASN A 16 2.57 18.70 -6.55
N GLU A 17 1.51 18.08 -6.04
CA GLU A 17 0.17 18.18 -6.65
C GLU A 17 -0.52 19.52 -6.37
N SER A 18 -0.08 20.23 -5.33
CA SER A 18 -0.66 21.48 -4.86
C SER A 18 -0.16 22.73 -5.58
N SER A 19 0.94 22.65 -6.33
CA SER A 19 1.49 23.78 -7.09
C SER A 19 1.24 23.65 -8.60
N THR A 20 1.27 24.79 -9.29
CA THR A 20 1.13 24.86 -10.75
C THR A 20 2.34 24.25 -11.49
N ASN A 21 3.43 23.97 -10.77
CA ASN A 21 4.69 23.43 -11.27
C ASN A 21 5.24 24.21 -12.49
N THR A 22 4.97 25.53 -12.56
CA THR A 22 5.31 26.37 -13.71
C THR A 22 6.82 26.41 -13.96
N HIS A 23 7.62 26.57 -12.91
CA HIS A 23 9.09 26.62 -13.01
C HIS A 23 9.69 25.34 -13.60
N PHE A 24 9.13 24.17 -13.27
CA PHE A 24 9.56 22.91 -13.86
C PHE A 24 9.26 22.88 -15.36
N LYS A 25 8.07 23.31 -15.78
CA LYS A 25 7.68 23.35 -17.20
C LYS A 25 8.54 24.33 -18.01
N GLU A 26 8.81 25.51 -17.46
CA GLU A 26 9.70 26.50 -18.08
C GLU A 26 11.13 25.98 -18.21
N TYR A 27 11.64 25.33 -17.16
CA TYR A 27 12.97 24.75 -17.20
C TYR A 27 13.07 23.59 -18.20
N LEU A 28 12.07 22.70 -18.23
CA LEU A 28 12.00 21.63 -19.23
C LEU A 28 11.94 22.20 -20.65
N LYS A 29 11.15 23.25 -20.87
CA LYS A 29 11.09 23.96 -22.15
C LYS A 29 12.45 24.54 -22.54
N SER A 30 13.16 25.18 -21.61
CA SER A 30 14.50 25.72 -21.86
C SER A 30 15.50 24.64 -22.30
N ILE A 31 15.42 23.42 -21.75
CA ILE A 31 16.27 22.29 -22.15
C ILE A 31 15.92 21.82 -23.57
N LEU A 32 14.63 21.76 -23.90
CA LEU A 32 14.18 21.32 -25.22
C LEU A 32 14.48 22.36 -26.31
N GLU A 33 14.40 23.65 -26.00
CA GLU A 33 14.61 24.75 -26.93
C GLU A 33 16.08 25.19 -27.08
N ASP A 34 17.00 24.69 -26.23
CA ASP A 34 18.43 25.01 -26.34
C ASP A 34 19.02 24.56 -27.68
N THR A 35 19.43 25.51 -28.52
CA THR A 35 19.96 25.22 -29.85
C THR A 35 21.38 24.65 -29.82
N ASN A 36 22.06 24.73 -28.68
CA ASN A 36 23.46 24.31 -28.56
C ASN A 36 23.63 22.82 -28.25
N THR A 37 22.55 22.15 -27.79
CA THR A 37 22.58 20.74 -27.41
C THR A 37 21.88 19.84 -28.43
N PRO A 38 22.53 18.75 -28.89
CA PRO A 38 21.89 17.76 -29.74
C PRO A 38 20.70 17.06 -29.08
N TYR A 39 19.71 16.66 -29.90
CA TYR A 39 18.48 16.00 -29.43
C TYR A 39 18.72 14.76 -28.56
N PHE A 40 19.73 13.95 -28.89
CA PHE A 40 20.03 12.74 -28.11
C PHE A 40 20.55 13.08 -26.71
N GLN A 41 21.36 14.13 -26.55
CA GLN A 41 21.86 14.55 -25.23
C GLN A 41 20.73 15.10 -24.35
N LYS A 42 19.78 15.82 -24.94
CA LYS A 42 18.57 16.28 -24.24
C LYS A 42 17.72 15.11 -23.74
N ALA A 43 17.53 14.11 -24.61
CA ALA A 43 16.79 12.90 -24.27
C ALA A 43 17.50 12.10 -23.17
N ASP A 44 18.81 11.93 -23.27
CA ASP A 44 19.62 11.25 -22.24
C ASP A 44 19.55 12.00 -20.91
N TYR A 45 19.63 13.33 -20.91
CA TYR A 45 19.53 14.16 -19.71
C TYR A 45 18.19 14.01 -18.98
N ILE A 46 17.09 14.08 -19.72
CA ILE A 46 15.73 13.90 -19.17
C ILE A 46 15.52 12.45 -18.74
N GLY A 47 15.91 11.48 -19.57
CA GLY A 47 15.76 10.05 -19.31
C GLY A 47 16.54 9.60 -18.08
N LEU A 48 17.80 10.01 -17.95
CA LEU A 48 18.62 9.71 -16.77
C LEU A 48 18.06 10.35 -15.50
N SER A 49 17.56 11.58 -15.58
CA SER A 49 16.95 12.26 -14.43
C SER A 49 15.69 11.51 -13.93
N LEU A 50 14.85 11.03 -14.84
CA LEU A 50 13.67 10.21 -14.51
C LEU A 50 14.06 8.84 -13.98
N GLN A 51 15.05 8.20 -14.58
CA GLN A 51 15.52 6.88 -14.17
C GLN A 51 16.17 6.91 -12.78
N GLU A 52 16.84 8.00 -12.41
CA GLU A 52 17.41 8.18 -11.07
C GLU A 52 16.30 8.24 -10.01
N ILE A 53 15.19 8.95 -10.29
CA ILE A 53 14.03 8.99 -9.38
C ILE A 53 13.42 7.58 -9.27
N ALA A 54 13.24 6.87 -10.38
CA ALA A 54 12.76 5.49 -10.36
C ALA A 54 13.67 4.57 -9.52
N SER A 55 14.99 4.74 -9.65
CA SER A 55 15.98 3.97 -8.87
C SER A 55 15.93 4.31 -7.39
N LYS A 56 15.75 5.59 -7.03
CA LYS A 56 15.54 6.01 -5.63
C LYS A 56 14.27 5.38 -5.04
N ILE A 57 13.18 5.33 -5.81
CA ILE A 57 11.94 4.66 -5.39
C ILE A 57 12.19 3.17 -5.14
N GLU A 58 12.91 2.49 -6.03
CA GLU A 58 13.23 1.07 -5.87
C GLU A 58 14.12 0.78 -4.64
N TYR A 59 15.10 1.65 -4.39
CA TYR A 59 15.97 1.57 -3.22
C TYR A 59 15.17 1.71 -1.92
N ILE A 60 14.34 2.76 -1.81
CA ILE A 60 13.44 2.98 -0.67
C ILE A 60 12.49 1.78 -0.51
N GLY A 61 11.94 1.24 -1.61
CA GLY A 61 11.09 0.07 -1.58
C GLY A 61 11.81 -1.21 -1.09
N THR A 62 13.12 -1.30 -1.27
CA THR A 62 13.94 -2.39 -0.72
C THR A 62 14.18 -2.19 0.77
N ASP A 63 14.58 -0.98 1.19
CA ASP A 63 14.77 -0.62 2.60
C ASP A 63 13.47 -0.83 3.41
N ILE A 64 12.32 -0.45 2.88
CA ILE A 64 11.01 -0.69 3.53
C ILE A 64 10.78 -2.18 3.77
N ARG A 65 11.08 -3.04 2.79
CA ARG A 65 10.93 -4.49 2.94
C ARG A 65 11.85 -5.05 4.03
N GLU A 66 13.10 -4.62 4.06
CA GLU A 66 14.07 -5.04 5.08
C GLU A 66 13.65 -4.56 6.48
N LEU A 67 13.24 -3.30 6.61
CA LEU A 67 12.75 -2.73 7.87
C LEU A 67 11.48 -3.43 8.35
N GLN A 68 10.56 -3.78 7.46
CA GLN A 68 9.37 -4.56 7.79
C GLN A 68 9.72 -5.98 8.27
N ALA A 69 10.66 -6.64 7.62
CA ALA A 69 11.15 -7.96 8.06
C ALA A 69 11.83 -7.88 9.44
N TYR A 70 12.64 -6.84 9.65
CA TYR A 70 13.29 -6.58 10.93
C TYR A 70 12.29 -6.28 12.05
N LYS A 71 11.26 -5.47 11.77
CA LYS A 71 10.14 -5.21 12.69
C LYS A 71 9.45 -6.50 13.10
N LYS A 72 9.11 -7.39 12.16
CA LYS A 72 8.50 -8.70 12.46
C LYS A 72 9.41 -9.56 13.33
N LYS A 73 10.70 -9.64 13.01
CA LYS A 73 11.69 -10.37 13.82
C LYS A 73 11.72 -9.88 15.27
N LEU A 74 11.75 -8.56 15.49
CA LEU A 74 11.73 -7.98 16.84
C LEU A 74 10.41 -8.25 17.58
N GLN A 75 9.27 -8.19 16.88
CA GLN A 75 7.97 -8.53 17.48
C GLN A 75 7.92 -9.99 17.93
N THR A 76 8.39 -10.93 17.11
CA THR A 76 8.49 -12.35 17.48
C THR A 76 9.44 -12.56 18.64
N ALA A 77 10.62 -11.94 18.62
CA ALA A 77 11.59 -12.05 19.70
C ALA A 77 11.04 -11.50 21.03
N LEU A 78 10.30 -10.39 21.01
CA LEU A 78 9.67 -9.83 22.19
C LEU A 78 8.58 -10.75 22.76
N ALA A 79 7.77 -11.37 21.89
CA ALA A 79 6.75 -12.33 22.32
C ALA A 79 7.39 -13.55 22.99
N LEU A 80 8.40 -14.15 22.36
CA LEU A 80 9.15 -15.28 22.92
C LEU A 80 9.83 -14.91 24.24
N ALA A 81 10.42 -13.70 24.33
CA ALA A 81 11.03 -13.25 25.57
C ALA A 81 10.02 -13.15 26.71
N LYS A 82 8.80 -12.65 26.45
CA LYS A 82 7.74 -12.58 27.46
C LYS A 82 7.28 -13.97 27.92
N GLU A 83 7.12 -14.91 26.98
CA GLU A 83 6.76 -16.30 27.27
C GLU A 83 7.83 -16.98 28.15
N LEU A 84 9.11 -16.88 27.76
CA LEU A 84 10.21 -17.45 28.54
C LEU A 84 10.34 -16.82 29.94
N VAL A 85 10.13 -15.51 30.07
CA VAL A 85 10.12 -14.84 31.38
C VAL A 85 8.96 -15.35 32.23
N ALA A 86 7.77 -15.52 31.65
CA ALA A 86 6.61 -16.08 32.35
C ALA A 86 6.88 -17.53 32.81
N ASP A 87 7.46 -18.38 31.95
CA ASP A 87 7.83 -19.75 32.28
C ASP A 87 8.79 -19.82 33.49
N VAL A 88 9.79 -18.94 33.52
CA VAL A 88 10.74 -18.86 34.63
C VAL A 88 10.04 -18.38 35.90
N PHE A 89 9.14 -17.41 35.81
CA PHE A 89 8.38 -16.92 36.96
C PHE A 89 7.46 -18.01 37.55
N ILE A 90 6.75 -18.77 36.69
CA ILE A 90 5.92 -19.91 37.11
C ILE A 90 6.77 -20.98 37.81
N LYS A 91 7.91 -21.37 37.23
CA LYS A 91 8.81 -22.37 37.82
C LYS A 91 9.36 -21.97 39.18
N ASN A 92 9.57 -20.68 39.41
CA ASN A 92 10.07 -20.15 40.67
C ASN A 92 8.95 -19.72 41.64
N GLY A 93 7.67 -19.87 41.26
CA GLY A 93 6.53 -19.47 42.10
C GLY A 93 6.43 -17.96 42.32
N VAL A 94 6.95 -17.14 41.41
CA VAL A 94 6.98 -15.68 41.51
C VAL A 94 5.85 -15.09 40.66
N ASP A 95 4.87 -14.45 41.31
CA ASP A 95 3.71 -13.86 40.61
C ASP A 95 3.94 -12.38 40.22
N ARG A 96 4.77 -11.67 41.00
CA ARG A 96 5.09 -10.26 40.79
C ARG A 96 6.52 -9.92 41.21
N VAL A 97 7.18 -9.09 40.41
CA VAL A 97 8.49 -8.50 40.72
C VAL A 97 8.39 -6.99 40.53
N ASP A 98 8.59 -6.21 41.60
CA ASP A 98 8.62 -4.76 41.52
C ASP A 98 9.99 -4.25 41.08
N GLY A 99 10.02 -3.18 40.28
CA GLY A 99 11.24 -2.59 39.75
C GLY A 99 11.50 -1.20 40.32
N ASN A 100 12.75 -0.76 40.22
CA ASN A 100 13.14 0.61 40.58
C ASN A 100 12.95 1.61 39.41
N LEU A 101 13.11 1.15 38.16
CA LEU A 101 12.93 1.96 36.94
C LEU A 101 11.57 1.71 36.25
N ILE A 102 11.04 0.49 36.36
CA ILE A 102 9.70 0.11 35.90
C ILE A 102 8.87 -0.28 37.11
N SER A 103 7.56 -0.01 37.08
CA SER A 103 6.68 -0.22 38.24
C SER A 103 6.68 -1.68 38.69
N SER A 104 6.39 -2.62 37.79
CA SER A 104 6.40 -4.05 38.12
C SER A 104 6.29 -4.94 36.88
N LEU A 105 6.81 -6.16 36.99
CA LEU A 105 6.48 -7.31 36.15
C LEU A 105 5.44 -8.17 36.88
N THR A 106 4.32 -8.45 36.23
CA THR A 106 3.25 -9.30 36.77
C THR A 106 2.93 -10.40 35.78
N LEU A 107 2.60 -11.58 36.27
CA LEU A 107 2.12 -12.65 35.41
C LEU A 107 0.73 -12.30 34.88
N GLN A 108 0.54 -12.43 33.57
CA GLN A 108 -0.77 -12.35 32.97
C GLN A 108 -1.39 -13.76 32.95
N ALA A 109 -2.64 -13.88 33.41
CA ALA A 109 -3.36 -15.15 33.36
C ALA A 109 -3.56 -15.60 31.90
N GLU A 110 -3.46 -16.92 31.69
CA GLU A 110 -3.71 -17.53 30.39
C GLU A 110 -5.16 -17.25 29.96
N SER A 111 -5.33 -16.61 28.80
CA SER A 111 -6.64 -16.33 28.23
C SER A 111 -6.84 -17.18 26.99
N ILE A 112 -7.73 -18.16 27.08
CA ILE A 112 -8.06 -19.06 25.98
C ILE A 112 -9.23 -18.44 25.21
N SER A 113 -8.96 -17.92 24.02
CA SER A 113 -10.00 -17.48 23.07
C SER A 113 -10.19 -18.58 22.01
N THR A 114 -11.31 -19.30 22.08
CA THR A 114 -11.67 -20.32 21.11
C THR A 114 -12.40 -19.67 19.93
N LYS A 115 -11.75 -19.61 18.77
CA LYS A 115 -12.44 -19.34 17.50
C LYS A 115 -12.97 -20.66 16.95
N SER A 116 -14.28 -20.82 16.99
CA SER A 116 -14.96 -21.97 16.40
C SER A 116 -15.26 -21.67 14.94
N ASP A 117 -14.44 -22.18 14.03
CA ASP A 117 -14.75 -22.15 12.60
C ASP A 117 -15.77 -23.25 12.30
N VAL A 118 -16.96 -22.87 11.84
CA VAL A 118 -18.03 -23.79 11.46
C VAL A 118 -17.87 -24.13 9.98
N LEU A 119 -17.53 -25.39 9.68
CA LEU A 119 -17.55 -25.91 8.31
C LEU A 119 -19.00 -26.29 7.95
N ILE A 120 -19.57 -25.63 6.94
CA ILE A 120 -20.92 -25.89 6.44
C ILE A 120 -20.83 -27.05 5.43
N LEU A 121 -21.27 -28.26 5.83
CA LEU A 121 -21.23 -29.43 4.94
C LEU A 121 -22.37 -29.44 3.91
N ASP A 122 -23.53 -28.90 4.27
CA ASP A 122 -24.74 -28.87 3.43
C ASP A 122 -25.42 -27.51 3.55
N GLU A 123 -25.06 -26.61 2.63
CA GLU A 123 -25.53 -25.23 2.58
C GLU A 123 -27.06 -25.15 2.47
N ASN A 124 -27.68 -26.01 1.67
CA ASN A 124 -29.13 -25.93 1.39
C ASN A 124 -29.98 -26.30 2.60
N LYS A 125 -29.57 -27.31 3.39
CA LYS A 125 -30.27 -27.64 4.64
C LYS A 125 -30.08 -26.56 5.70
N ILE A 126 -28.90 -25.96 5.79
CA ILE A 126 -28.60 -24.91 6.77
C ILE A 126 -29.37 -23.62 6.42
N MET A 127 -29.49 -23.29 5.13
CA MET A 127 -30.38 -22.22 4.65
C MET A 127 -31.85 -22.51 4.98
N GLY A 128 -32.31 -23.75 4.77
CA GLY A 128 -33.68 -24.18 5.11
C GLY A 128 -33.98 -24.20 6.62
N LEU A 129 -32.96 -24.36 7.46
CA LEU A 129 -33.03 -24.30 8.93
C LEU A 129 -33.00 -22.86 9.48
N GLY A 130 -32.94 -21.84 8.61
CA GLY A 130 -33.04 -20.44 9.00
C GLY A 130 -31.71 -19.80 9.41
N TYR A 131 -30.58 -20.47 9.23
CA TYR A 131 -29.24 -19.90 9.46
C TYR A 131 -28.77 -19.10 8.24
N VAL A 132 -29.55 -18.09 7.85
CA VAL A 132 -29.30 -17.24 6.68
C VAL A 132 -29.38 -15.77 7.08
N LYS A 133 -28.42 -14.97 6.63
CA LYS A 133 -28.42 -13.52 6.78
C LYS A 133 -29.04 -12.90 5.53
N PHE A 134 -30.26 -12.39 5.64
CA PHE A 134 -30.92 -11.67 4.54
C PHE A 134 -30.31 -10.27 4.40
N THR A 135 -29.35 -10.13 3.49
CA THR A 135 -28.84 -8.83 3.06
C THR A 135 -29.43 -8.48 1.69
N PRO A 136 -29.87 -7.23 1.46
CA PRO A 136 -30.23 -6.77 0.13
C PRO A 136 -29.05 -6.95 -0.84
N ASP A 137 -29.32 -7.48 -2.02
CA ASP A 137 -28.32 -7.70 -3.05
C ASP A 137 -27.95 -6.36 -3.72
N ILE A 138 -26.79 -5.83 -3.32
CA ILE A 138 -26.26 -4.55 -3.81
C ILE A 138 -25.93 -4.63 -5.31
N GLU A 139 -25.58 -5.82 -5.82
CA GLU A 139 -25.27 -6.02 -7.24
C GLU A 139 -26.54 -6.06 -8.09
N ALA A 140 -27.57 -6.78 -7.65
CA ALA A 140 -28.88 -6.76 -8.31
C ALA A 140 -29.52 -5.37 -8.27
N ILE A 141 -29.35 -4.61 -7.17
CA ILE A 141 -29.80 -3.22 -7.06
C ILE A 141 -29.05 -2.33 -8.07
N LYS A 142 -27.74 -2.52 -8.25
CA LYS A 142 -26.94 -1.77 -9.23
C LYS A 142 -27.42 -2.04 -10.66
N ILE A 143 -27.68 -3.30 -11.01
CA ILE A 143 -28.22 -3.71 -12.32
C ILE A 143 -29.64 -3.18 -12.51
N ALA A 144 -30.48 -3.22 -11.48
CA ALA A 144 -31.84 -2.69 -11.52
C ALA A 144 -31.84 -1.17 -11.73
N LEU A 145 -30.87 -0.44 -11.15
CA LEU A 145 -30.76 1.01 -11.32
C LEU A 145 -30.38 1.44 -12.74
N GLU A 146 -29.82 0.55 -13.55
CA GLU A 146 -29.57 0.79 -14.98
C GLU A 146 -30.85 0.67 -15.82
N THR A 147 -31.84 -0.10 -15.36
CA THR A 147 -33.12 -0.27 -16.08
C THR A 147 -34.17 0.79 -15.70
N PRO A 148 -34.99 1.23 -16.66
CA PRO A 148 -36.01 2.27 -16.43
C PRO A 148 -37.15 1.82 -15.49
N LYS A 149 -37.29 0.52 -15.22
CA LYS A 149 -38.23 -0.03 -14.24
C LYS A 149 -37.65 0.00 -12.81
N GLY A 150 -36.38 -0.40 -12.63
CA GLY A 150 -35.73 -0.37 -11.32
C GLY A 150 -35.47 1.04 -10.79
N LYS A 151 -35.28 2.04 -11.67
CA LYS A 151 -35.24 3.46 -11.26
C LYS A 151 -36.51 3.96 -10.58
N LYS A 152 -37.69 3.45 -10.98
CA LYS A 152 -38.99 3.84 -10.38
C LYS A 152 -39.26 3.12 -9.05
N GLU A 153 -38.71 1.92 -8.87
CA GLU A 153 -38.89 1.13 -7.64
C GLU A 153 -37.85 1.49 -6.56
N LEU A 154 -36.68 2.00 -6.97
CA LEU A 154 -35.59 2.43 -6.08
C LEU A 154 -35.56 3.95 -5.85
N GLU A 155 -36.46 4.70 -6.49
CA GLU A 155 -36.67 6.14 -6.26
C GLU A 155 -37.16 6.37 -4.82
N GLY A 156 -36.24 6.80 -3.95
CA GLY A 156 -36.51 7.07 -2.52
C GLY A 156 -35.84 6.11 -1.53
N LEU A 157 -35.14 5.06 -2.00
CA LEU A 157 -34.49 4.06 -1.13
C LEU A 157 -32.96 3.98 -1.28
N VAL A 158 -32.37 4.49 -2.37
CA VAL A 158 -30.93 4.43 -2.63
C VAL A 158 -30.39 5.79 -3.09
N SER A 159 -29.29 6.26 -2.47
CA SER A 159 -28.55 7.45 -2.91
C SER A 159 -27.28 7.00 -3.63
N VAL A 160 -27.11 7.43 -4.88
CA VAL A 160 -25.92 7.13 -5.67
C VAL A 160 -24.99 8.33 -5.68
N ILE A 161 -23.82 8.18 -5.05
CA ILE A 161 -22.72 9.12 -5.15
C ILE A 161 -21.80 8.60 -6.26
N THR A 162 -21.81 9.25 -7.42
CA THR A 162 -20.89 8.94 -8.51
C THR A 162 -19.64 9.80 -8.38
N GLU A 163 -18.52 9.19 -7.98
CA GLU A 163 -17.22 9.86 -7.96
C GLU A 163 -16.47 9.54 -9.27
N THR A 164 -16.21 10.57 -10.08
CA THR A 164 -15.61 10.39 -11.41
C THR A 164 -14.14 10.80 -11.35
N THR A 165 -13.22 9.84 -11.28
CA THR A 165 -11.78 10.10 -11.29
C THR A 165 -11.24 10.12 -12.71
N THR A 166 -10.83 11.31 -13.18
CA THR A 166 -10.21 11.51 -14.50
C THR A 166 -8.70 11.35 -14.40
N ILE A 167 -8.16 10.27 -14.96
CA ILE A 167 -6.72 10.00 -15.01
C ILE A 167 -6.12 10.79 -16.19
N LYS A 168 -5.24 11.76 -15.90
CA LYS A 168 -4.55 12.58 -16.92
C LYS A 168 -3.50 11.76 -17.70
N PRO A 169 -3.24 12.07 -18.99
CA PRO A 169 -2.24 11.38 -19.80
C PRO A 169 -0.82 11.51 -19.19
N LYS A 170 -0.11 10.38 -19.06
CA LYS A 170 1.26 10.27 -18.51
C LYS A 170 2.25 9.92 -19.62
N VAL A 171 3.46 10.49 -19.57
CA VAL A 171 4.54 10.17 -20.53
C VAL A 171 5.13 8.80 -20.22
N LYS A 172 5.18 7.92 -21.22
CA LYS A 172 5.79 6.58 -21.13
C LYS A 172 7.26 6.67 -21.55
N VAL A 173 8.18 6.39 -20.62
CA VAL A 173 9.60 6.24 -20.95
C VAL A 173 9.84 4.82 -21.46
N ASN A 174 10.24 4.69 -22.72
CA ASN A 174 10.66 3.41 -23.30
C ASN A 174 12.19 3.36 -23.35
N SER A 175 12.82 2.63 -22.44
CA SER A 175 14.26 2.37 -22.51
C SER A 175 14.57 1.51 -23.74
N LYS A 176 15.64 1.81 -24.49
CA LYS A 176 16.14 0.91 -25.53
C LYS A 176 16.43 -0.45 -24.89
N LYS A 177 15.93 -1.53 -25.49
CA LYS A 177 16.31 -2.90 -25.11
C LYS A 177 17.83 -2.95 -25.01
N ALA A 178 18.35 -3.22 -23.82
CA ALA A 178 19.73 -3.65 -23.69
C ALA A 178 19.89 -4.85 -24.62
N ILE A 179 20.83 -4.78 -25.56
CA ILE A 179 21.28 -5.95 -26.30
C ILE A 179 22.08 -6.77 -25.28
N ASN A 180 21.35 -7.44 -24.39
CA ASN A 180 21.91 -8.42 -23.48
C ASN A 180 22.13 -9.66 -24.33
N ASN A 181 23.36 -9.81 -24.79
CA ASN A 181 23.87 -11.08 -25.25
C ASN A 181 23.73 -12.07 -24.07
N THR A 182 22.75 -12.97 -24.20
CA THR A 182 22.56 -14.25 -23.50
C THR A 182 22.72 -14.30 -21.97
N ASN A 183 21.61 -14.75 -21.34
CA ASN A 183 21.51 -15.41 -20.02
C ASN A 183 21.25 -14.52 -18.79
N ASN A 184 20.02 -14.01 -18.64
CA ASN A 184 19.21 -14.34 -17.45
C ASN A 184 17.77 -13.83 -17.61
N THR A 185 16.83 -14.68 -17.22
CA THR A 185 15.38 -14.46 -17.19
C THR A 185 15.01 -13.33 -16.23
N GLN A 186 14.59 -12.19 -16.78
CA GLN A 186 13.71 -11.25 -16.08
C GLN A 186 12.60 -10.84 -17.04
N LYS A 187 11.39 -11.36 -16.78
CA LYS A 187 10.15 -10.88 -17.36
C LYS A 187 9.94 -9.42 -16.93
N PRO A 188 9.50 -8.52 -17.81
CA PRO A 188 9.06 -7.19 -17.38
C PRO A 188 7.82 -7.35 -16.48
N ILE A 189 7.90 -6.85 -15.26
CA ILE A 189 6.81 -6.86 -14.27
C ILE A 189 5.98 -5.59 -14.48
N THR A 190 4.72 -5.78 -14.88
CA THR A 190 3.70 -4.72 -14.91
C THR A 190 3.42 -4.30 -13.47
N ILE A 191 3.57 -3.01 -13.17
CA ILE A 191 3.23 -2.43 -11.87
C ILE A 191 1.71 -2.23 -11.84
N GLU A 192 0.99 -3.15 -11.21
CA GLU A 192 -0.36 -2.87 -10.71
C GLU A 192 -0.21 -2.05 -9.42
N LEU A 193 -0.76 -0.83 -9.42
CA LEU A 193 -0.90 -0.05 -8.19
C LEU A 193 -1.92 -0.76 -7.29
N VAL A 194 -1.43 -1.41 -6.24
CA VAL A 194 -2.25 -1.77 -5.10
C VAL A 194 -2.62 -0.46 -4.39
N THR A 195 -3.88 -0.07 -4.50
CA THR A 195 -4.48 0.91 -3.59
C THR A 195 -4.57 0.25 -2.21
N ASN A 196 -3.81 0.77 -1.25
CA ASN A 196 -4.00 0.42 0.14
C ASN A 196 -5.28 1.12 0.63
N ASP A 197 -6.41 0.42 0.57
CA ASP A 197 -7.57 0.73 1.39
C ASP A 197 -7.26 0.30 2.83
N ASP A 198 -6.69 1.19 3.63
CA ASP A 198 -6.56 1.02 5.08
C ASP A 198 -6.50 2.39 5.79
N ASP A 199 -7.36 3.32 5.37
CA ASP A 199 -7.63 4.60 6.06
C ASP A 199 -9.11 4.69 6.45
N THR A 200 -9.59 3.71 7.23
CA THR A 200 -10.80 3.86 8.05
C THR A 200 -10.63 3.15 9.38
N ASN A 201 -9.93 3.78 10.34
CA ASN A 201 -10.20 3.61 11.77
C ASN A 201 -9.50 4.66 12.64
N LEU A 202 -9.80 5.94 12.36
CA LEU A 202 -9.59 7.02 13.31
C LEU A 202 -10.91 7.78 13.45
N GLU A 203 -11.90 7.17 14.11
CA GLU A 203 -13.03 7.89 14.72
C GLU A 203 -13.85 6.93 15.62
N ASN A 204 -13.46 6.83 16.89
CA ASN A 204 -14.34 6.92 18.06
C ASN A 204 -13.61 6.39 19.31
N VAL A 205 -13.08 7.31 20.10
CA VAL A 205 -13.03 7.11 21.56
C VAL A 205 -13.46 8.44 22.18
N ALA A 206 -14.72 8.47 22.60
CA ALA A 206 -15.20 9.38 23.64
C ALA A 206 -14.76 8.85 25.00
#